data_AF-A0A2E8U0X3-F1
#
_entry.id   AF-A0A2E8U0X3-F1
#
_cell.length_a   1.000
_cell.length_b   1.000
_cell.length_c   1.000
_cell.angle_alpha   90.00
_cell.angle_beta   90.00
_cell.angle_gamma   90.00
#
_symmetry.space_group_name_H-M   'P 1'
#
loop_
_entity.id
_entity.type
_entity.pdbx_description
1 polymer ?
#
loop_
_entity_poly.entity_id
_entity_poly.type
_entity_poly.pdbx_seq_one_letter_code
_entity_poly.pdbx_strand_id
1 'polypeptide(L)'
;MNKQGWSKSELEPVFHGLKQTGITGREIARALKISPATVSKWRRGRAPIPAEIQVFLTLMLASQLDRLGDLYADWGPAPAAWHLTARAGLEVARESLGAQERRNQVLPGFAICDGSRLFRIWWNADRIVTNLATKPAPIVRNLATAPSA
;
A
#
# COMPACT_ATOMS: atom_id res chain seq x y z
N MET A 1 19.38 -17.37 2.71
CA MET A 1 17.97 -17.62 2.36
C MET A 1 17.23 -17.98 3.64
N ASN A 2 16.30 -17.16 4.12
CA ASN A 2 15.37 -17.57 5.17
C ASN A 2 14.23 -18.36 4.53
N LYS A 3 13.55 -19.23 5.30
CA LYS A 3 12.52 -20.17 4.83
C LYS A 3 11.25 -19.50 4.23
N GLN A 4 11.28 -18.19 3.99
CA GLN A 4 10.14 -17.36 3.55
C GLN A 4 10.41 -16.61 2.22
N GLY A 5 11.53 -16.85 1.53
CA GLY A 5 11.77 -16.26 0.20
C GLY A 5 11.88 -14.73 0.17
N TRP A 6 12.09 -14.07 1.30
CA TRP A 6 12.20 -12.61 1.34
C TRP A 6 13.59 -12.15 0.95
N SER A 7 13.67 -11.33 -0.10
CA SER A 7 14.90 -10.60 -0.43
C SER A 7 15.25 -9.68 0.75
N LYS A 8 16.56 -9.51 1.02
CA LYS A 8 17.11 -8.75 2.15
C LYS A 8 16.60 -7.29 2.27
N SER A 9 15.89 -6.77 1.27
CA SER A 9 15.46 -5.37 1.17
C SER A 9 14.07 -5.06 1.74
N GLU A 10 13.28 -6.03 2.21
CA GLU A 10 11.92 -5.77 2.73
C GLU A 10 11.62 -6.70 3.93
N LEU A 11 12.27 -6.43 5.07
CA LEU A 11 12.16 -7.23 6.30
C LEU A 11 10.78 -7.13 6.99
N GLU A 12 9.99 -6.12 6.61
CA GLU A 12 8.71 -5.78 7.24
C GLU A 12 7.55 -6.11 6.28
N PRO A 13 6.61 -7.00 6.67
CA PRO A 13 5.49 -7.42 5.82
C PRO A 13 4.71 -6.25 5.23
N VAL A 14 4.47 -5.19 6.03
CA VAL A 14 3.70 -4.03 5.59
C VAL A 14 4.31 -3.32 4.37
N PHE A 15 5.64 -3.18 4.29
CA PHE A 15 6.27 -2.52 3.14
C PHE A 15 6.29 -3.41 1.90
N HIS A 16 6.36 -4.73 2.08
CA HIS A 16 6.22 -5.68 0.99
C HIS A 16 4.81 -5.60 0.40
N GLY A 17 3.77 -5.68 1.23
CA GLY A 17 2.38 -5.54 0.79
C GLY A 17 2.09 -4.21 0.10
N LEU A 18 2.51 -3.09 0.69
CA LEU A 18 2.33 -1.75 0.10
C LEU A 18 2.99 -1.63 -1.28
N LYS A 19 4.16 -2.25 -1.49
CA LYS A 19 4.81 -2.27 -2.79
C LYS A 19 4.02 -3.08 -3.82
N GLN A 20 3.50 -4.25 -3.44
CA GLN A 20 2.67 -5.07 -4.34
C GLN A 20 1.39 -4.35 -4.76
N THR A 21 0.87 -3.45 -3.92
CA THR A 21 -0.30 -2.61 -4.23
C THR A 21 0.05 -1.27 -4.89
N GLY A 22 1.32 -1.08 -5.30
CA GLY A 22 1.79 0.12 -5.99
C GLY A 22 2.11 1.34 -5.11
N ILE A 23 1.98 1.23 -3.78
CA ILE A 23 2.27 2.33 -2.85
C ILE A 23 3.79 2.45 -2.65
N THR A 24 4.31 3.63 -2.99
CA THR A 24 5.73 3.95 -2.95
C THR A 24 6.15 4.54 -1.60
N GLY A 25 7.46 4.48 -1.30
CA GLY A 25 8.01 5.14 -0.11
C GLY A 25 7.82 6.66 -0.10
N ARG A 26 7.69 7.28 -1.28
CA ARG A 26 7.42 8.72 -1.42
C ARG A 26 5.99 9.05 -1.01
N GLU A 27 5.02 8.21 -1.39
CA GLU A 27 3.62 8.37 -0.98
C GLU A 27 3.45 8.18 0.53
N ILE A 28 4.13 7.18 1.10
CA ILE A 28 4.18 6.98 2.55
C ILE A 28 4.74 8.22 3.25
N ALA A 29 5.87 8.75 2.78
CA ALA A 29 6.50 9.94 3.35
C ALA A 29 5.58 11.16 3.26
N ARG A 30 4.88 11.35 2.12
CA ARG A 30 3.90 12.41 1.93
C ARG A 30 2.72 12.28 2.89
N ALA A 31 2.16 11.07 3.01
CA ALA A 31 1.01 10.80 3.86
C ALA A 31 1.31 11.09 5.34
N LEU A 32 2.52 10.73 5.79
CA LEU A 32 3.00 10.96 7.15
C LEU A 32 3.63 12.34 7.38
N LYS A 33 3.79 13.15 6.33
CA LYS A 33 4.50 14.46 6.35
C LYS A 33 5.92 14.37 6.94
N ILE A 34 6.65 13.33 6.56
CA ILE A 34 8.04 13.08 6.98
C ILE A 34 9.00 13.03 5.79
N SER A 35 10.30 12.99 6.07
CA SER A 35 11.30 12.82 5.01
C SER A 35 11.23 11.42 4.37
N PRO A 36 11.44 11.29 3.04
CA PRO A 36 11.59 9.99 2.39
C PRO A 36 12.76 9.16 2.93
N ALA A 37 13.80 9.84 3.47
CA ALA A 37 14.94 9.19 4.10
C ALA A 37 14.54 8.41 5.36
N THR A 38 13.56 8.91 6.12
CA THR A 38 13.00 8.21 7.30
C THR A 38 12.37 6.89 6.88
N VAL A 39 11.51 6.90 5.86
CA VAL A 39 10.87 5.68 5.32
C VAL A 39 11.91 4.71 4.76
N SER A 40 12.95 5.21 4.09
CA SER A 40 14.05 4.38 3.58
C SER A 40 14.82 3.67 4.71
N LYS A 41 15.00 4.32 5.87
CA LYS A 41 15.64 3.68 7.04
C LYS A 41 14.78 2.54 7.58
N TRP A 42 13.47 2.76 7.72
CA TRP A 42 12.52 1.73 8.14
C TRP A 42 12.51 0.52 7.21
N ARG A 43 12.37 0.73 5.89
CA ARG A 43 12.34 -0.36 4.90
C ARG A 43 13.58 -1.25 4.93
N ARG A 44 14.74 -0.64 5.19
CA ARG A 44 16.03 -1.35 5.26
C ARG A 44 16.33 -1.94 6.64
N GLY A 45 15.42 -1.84 7.61
CA GLY A 45 15.64 -2.26 8.98
C GLY A 45 16.76 -1.49 9.69
N ARG A 46 17.08 -0.27 9.21
CA ARG A 46 18.10 0.60 9.80
C ARG A 46 17.55 1.47 10.94
N ALA A 47 16.24 1.48 11.12
CA ALA A 47 15.54 2.07 12.25
C ALA A 47 14.23 1.30 12.49
N PRO A 48 13.77 1.15 13.74
CA PRO A 48 12.46 0.59 14.03
C PRO A 48 11.35 1.53 13.55
N ILE A 49 10.20 0.94 13.21
CA ILE A 49 8.98 1.69 12.89
C ILE A 49 8.26 1.99 14.22
N PRO A 50 7.89 3.25 14.50
CA PRO A 50 7.05 3.56 15.66
C PRO A 50 5.73 2.79 15.62
N ALA A 51 5.21 2.40 16.79
CA ALA A 51 4.06 1.48 16.89
C ALA A 51 2.80 2.04 16.21
N GLU A 52 2.49 3.31 16.45
CA GLU A 52 1.39 4.04 15.83
C GLU A 52 1.54 4.14 14.30
N ILE A 53 2.78 4.22 13.82
CA ILE A 53 3.08 4.23 12.39
C ILE A 53 2.91 2.83 11.78
N GLN A 54 3.23 1.76 12.50
CA GLN A 54 2.92 0.39 12.04
C GLN A 54 1.42 0.22 11.83
N VAL A 55 0.60 0.69 12.78
CA VAL A 55 -0.87 0.67 12.67
C VAL A 55 -1.34 1.51 11.48
N PHE A 56 -0.84 2.73 11.33
CA PHE A 56 -1.14 3.59 10.17
C PHE A 56 -0.87 2.88 8.83
N LEU A 57 0.33 2.32 8.67
CA LEU A 57 0.74 1.65 7.42
C LEU A 57 -0.09 0.40 7.16
N THR A 58 -0.50 -0.31 8.21
CA THR A 58 -1.38 -1.49 8.11
C THR A 58 -2.76 -1.09 7.58
N LEU A 59 -3.35 -0.04 8.13
CA LEU A 59 -4.65 0.47 7.68
C LEU A 59 -4.58 1.05 6.25
N MET A 60 -3.47 1.70 5.90
CA MET A 60 -3.20 2.14 4.52
C MET A 60 -3.18 0.96 3.55
N LEU A 61 -2.51 -0.15 3.91
CA LEU A 61 -2.48 -1.35 3.08
C LEU A 61 -3.86 -2.00 2.94
N ALA A 62 -4.58 -2.18 4.05
CA ALA A 62 -5.94 -2.74 4.03
C ALA A 62 -6.88 -1.92 3.12
N SER A 63 -6.83 -0.60 3.28
CA SER A 63 -7.65 0.30 2.49
C SER A 63 -7.30 0.32 0.99
N GLN A 64 -6.02 0.18 0.65
CA GLN A 64 -5.60 0.07 -0.74
C GLN A 64 -6.02 -1.28 -1.35
N LEU A 65 -6.00 -2.35 -0.57
CA LEU A 65 -6.51 -3.66 -0.99
C LEU A 65 -8.01 -3.62 -1.28
N ASP A 66 -8.79 -2.91 -0.47
CA ASP A 66 -10.23 -2.72 -0.73
C ASP A 66 -10.43 -1.96 -2.04
N ARG A 67 -9.73 -0.81 -2.22
CA ARG A 67 -9.82 -0.01 -3.46
C ARG A 67 -9.44 -0.81 -4.71
N LEU A 68 -8.37 -1.60 -4.66
CA LEU A 68 -7.95 -2.43 -5.78
C LEU A 68 -8.91 -3.61 -6.02
N GLY A 69 -9.52 -4.15 -4.97
CA GLY A 69 -10.57 -5.17 -5.08
C GLY A 69 -11.79 -4.65 -5.82
N ASP A 70 -12.26 -3.46 -5.46
CA ASP A 70 -13.38 -2.78 -6.13
C ASP A 70 -13.08 -2.50 -7.60
N LEU A 71 -11.91 -1.90 -7.88
CA LEU A 71 -11.46 -1.62 -9.25
C LEU A 71 -11.37 -2.89 -10.11
N TYR A 72 -10.93 -4.01 -9.52
CA TYR A 72 -10.83 -5.28 -10.22
C TYR A 72 -12.21 -5.89 -10.51
N ALA A 73 -13.18 -5.73 -9.60
CA ALA A 73 -14.57 -6.14 -9.84
C ALA A 73 -15.20 -5.37 -11.01
N ASP A 74 -14.82 -4.10 -11.18
CA ASP A 74 -15.36 -3.21 -12.22
C ASP A 74 -14.67 -3.34 -13.60
N TRP A 75 -13.43 -3.85 -13.67
CA TRP A 75 -12.56 -3.66 -14.85
C TRP A 75 -12.88 -4.46 -16.12
N GLY A 76 -13.89 -5.33 -16.14
CA GLY A 76 -14.27 -6.06 -17.37
C GLY A 76 -13.11 -6.88 -17.99
N PRO A 77 -13.15 -7.25 -19.29
CA PRO A 77 -12.25 -8.24 -19.88
C PRO A 77 -10.87 -7.64 -20.19
N ALA A 78 -10.03 -7.45 -19.18
CA ALA A 78 -8.62 -7.19 -19.40
C ALA A 78 -7.92 -8.47 -19.93
N PRO A 79 -6.74 -8.37 -20.56
CA PRO A 79 -6.00 -9.55 -21.01
C PRO A 79 -5.69 -10.50 -19.85
N ALA A 80 -5.86 -11.81 -20.05
CA ALA A 80 -5.72 -12.82 -18.99
C ALA A 80 -4.37 -12.77 -18.24
N ALA A 81 -3.28 -12.43 -18.95
CA ALA A 81 -1.96 -12.26 -18.34
C ALA A 81 -1.90 -11.11 -17.33
N TRP A 82 -2.63 -10.02 -17.57
CA TRP A 82 -2.71 -8.87 -16.66
C TRP A 82 -3.55 -9.22 -15.43
N HIS A 83 -4.65 -9.95 -15.62
CA HIS A 83 -5.44 -10.48 -14.51
C HIS A 83 -4.61 -11.39 -13.60
N LEU A 84 -3.77 -12.27 -14.18
CA LEU A 84 -2.93 -13.19 -13.41
C LEU A 84 -1.87 -12.46 -12.56
N THR A 85 -1.14 -11.50 -13.14
CA THR A 85 -0.09 -10.76 -12.41
C THR A 85 -0.68 -9.83 -11.36
N ALA A 86 -1.77 -9.12 -11.67
CA ALA A 86 -2.46 -8.27 -10.71
C ALA A 86 -3.04 -9.10 -9.55
N ARG A 87 -3.68 -10.25 -9.84
CA ARG A 87 -4.21 -11.15 -8.82
C ARG A 87 -3.10 -11.72 -7.94
N ALA A 88 -2.00 -12.18 -8.52
CA ALA A 88 -0.86 -12.67 -7.74
C ALA A 88 -0.29 -11.60 -6.80
N GLY A 89 -0.15 -10.35 -7.27
CA GLY A 89 0.26 -9.23 -6.44
C GLY A 89 -0.70 -8.95 -5.29
N LEU A 90 -2.02 -9.00 -5.53
CA LEU A 90 -3.04 -8.82 -4.51
C LEU A 90 -3.03 -9.91 -3.44
N GLU A 91 -2.86 -11.18 -3.83
CA GLU A 91 -2.77 -12.28 -2.86
C GLU A 91 -1.55 -12.11 -1.95
N VAL A 92 -0.39 -11.78 -2.53
CA VAL A 92 0.83 -11.50 -1.78
C VAL A 92 0.65 -10.30 -0.82
N ALA A 93 -0.08 -9.27 -1.25
CA ALA A 93 -0.41 -8.13 -0.40
C ALA A 93 -1.37 -8.52 0.76
N ARG A 94 -2.35 -9.40 0.52
CA ARG A 94 -3.24 -9.93 1.57
C ARG A 94 -2.48 -10.78 2.59
N GLU A 95 -1.59 -11.65 2.14
CA GLU A 95 -0.71 -12.42 3.04
C GLU A 95 0.17 -11.50 3.90
N SER A 96 0.71 -10.45 3.26
CA SER A 96 1.51 -9.43 3.94
C SER A 96 0.71 -8.66 4.98
N LEU A 97 -0.55 -8.32 4.68
CA LEU A 97 -1.47 -7.69 5.63
C LEU A 97 -1.73 -8.61 6.84
N GLY A 98 -2.12 -9.87 6.62
CA GLY A 98 -2.37 -10.82 7.71
C GLY A 98 -1.12 -11.13 8.56
N ALA A 99 0.07 -11.09 7.97
CA ALA A 99 1.32 -11.17 8.71
C ALA A 99 1.57 -9.91 9.57
N GLN A 100 1.25 -8.73 9.06
CA GLN A 100 1.38 -7.48 9.80
C GLN A 100 0.34 -7.36 10.93
N GLU A 101 -0.91 -7.77 10.70
CA GLU A 101 -1.96 -7.74 11.72
C GLU A 101 -1.59 -8.60 12.92
N ARG A 102 -1.00 -9.79 12.70
CA ARG A 102 -0.45 -10.63 13.78
C ARG A 102 0.66 -9.93 14.56
N ARG A 103 1.53 -9.15 13.89
CA ARG A 103 2.53 -8.32 14.60
C ARG A 103 1.87 -7.22 15.42
N ASN A 104 0.78 -6.64 14.91
CA ASN A 104 0.08 -5.57 15.59
C ASN A 104 -0.70 -6.03 16.84
N GLN A 105 -0.97 -7.34 17.00
CA GLN A 105 -1.70 -7.90 18.15
C GLN A 105 -1.02 -7.64 19.50
N VAL A 106 0.29 -7.44 19.52
CA VAL A 106 1.06 -7.17 20.75
C VAL A 106 1.31 -5.68 20.99
N LEU A 107 0.79 -4.80 20.13
CA LEU A 107 0.95 -3.36 20.30
C LEU A 107 0.08 -2.84 21.44
N PRO A 108 0.56 -1.83 22.18
CA PRO A 108 -0.23 -1.23 23.25
C PRO A 108 -1.44 -0.49 22.66
N GLY A 109 -2.55 -0.48 23.40
CA GLY A 109 -3.81 0.11 22.93
C GLY A 109 -3.71 1.59 22.52
N PHE A 110 -2.85 2.37 23.19
CA PHE A 110 -2.64 3.78 22.81
C PHE A 110 -2.07 3.92 21.40
N ALA A 111 -1.14 3.04 20.99
CA ALA A 111 -0.56 3.06 19.65
C ALA A 111 -1.60 2.69 18.59
N ILE A 112 -2.54 1.78 18.92
CA ILE A 112 -3.67 1.44 18.05
C ILE A 112 -4.57 2.66 17.85
N CYS A 113 -4.90 3.37 18.93
CA CYS A 113 -5.71 4.59 18.88
C CYS A 113 -5.03 5.69 18.05
N ASP A 114 -3.76 5.99 18.33
CA ASP A 114 -3.01 7.05 17.67
C ASP A 114 -2.78 6.74 16.19
N GLY A 115 -2.40 5.50 15.85
CA GLY A 115 -2.25 5.07 14.46
C GLY A 115 -3.54 5.12 13.67
N SER A 116 -4.65 4.69 14.28
CA SER A 116 -5.99 4.80 13.68
C SER A 116 -6.42 6.25 13.47
N ARG A 117 -6.05 7.15 14.38
CA ARG A 117 -6.29 8.59 14.25
C ARG A 117 -5.51 9.18 13.09
N LEU A 118 -4.21 8.88 13.00
CA LEU A 118 -3.36 9.30 11.88
C LEU A 118 -3.95 8.82 10.55
N PHE A 119 -4.37 7.55 10.48
CA PHE A 119 -4.96 6.97 9.28
C PHE A 119 -6.24 7.72 8.90
N ARG A 120 -7.14 7.96 9.86
CA ARG A 120 -8.41 8.65 9.59
C ARG A 120 -8.21 10.08 9.11
N ILE A 121 -7.24 10.82 9.66
CA ILE A 121 -6.90 12.17 9.21
C ILE A 121 -6.42 12.14 7.75
N TRP A 122 -5.49 11.23 7.43
CA TRP A 122 -4.97 11.08 6.06
C TRP A 122 -6.06 10.62 5.09
N TRP A 123 -6.82 9.59 5.43
CA TRP A 123 -7.88 9.01 4.61
C TRP A 123 -8.96 10.02 4.23
N ASN A 124 -9.39 10.85 5.19
CA ASN A 124 -10.34 11.92 4.92
C ASN A 124 -9.78 12.97 3.94
N ALA A 125 -8.50 13.35 4.11
CA ALA A 125 -7.86 14.29 3.19
C ALA A 125 -7.71 13.70 1.78
N ASP A 126 -7.32 12.43 1.65
CA ASP A 126 -7.18 11.72 0.37
C ASP A 126 -8.51 11.62 -0.38
N ARG A 127 -9.60 11.29 0.33
CA ARG A 127 -10.94 11.21 -0.26
C ARG A 127 -11.45 12.57 -0.72
N ILE A 128 -11.19 13.64 0.02
CA ILE A 128 -11.57 15.00 -0.41
C ILE A 128 -10.86 15.33 -1.73
N VAL A 129 -9.55 15.08 -1.82
CA VAL A 129 -8.78 15.33 -3.05
C VAL A 129 -9.26 14.45 -4.20
N THR A 130 -9.50 13.16 -3.96
CA THR A 130 -9.98 12.22 -4.99
C THR A 130 -11.37 12.61 -5.50
N ASN A 131 -12.29 12.99 -4.61
CA ASN A 131 -13.64 13.44 -4.98
C ASN A 131 -13.65 14.78 -5.73
N LEU A 132 -12.70 15.68 -5.46
CA LEU A 132 -12.55 16.93 -6.20
C LEU A 132 -11.92 16.72 -7.58
N ALA A 133 -11.08 15.68 -7.73
CA ALA A 133 -10.47 15.30 -8.99
C ALA A 133 -11.45 14.57 -9.94
N THR A 134 -12.53 13.98 -9.44
CA THR A 134 -13.58 13.29 -10.22
C THR A 134 -14.67 14.21 -10.78
N LYS A 135 -14.35 15.45 -11.16
CA LYS A 135 -15.15 16.15 -12.18
C LYS A 135 -14.88 15.44 -13.52
N PRO A 136 -15.89 14.90 -14.22
CA PRO A 136 -15.64 14.01 -15.35
C PRO A 136 -15.07 14.81 -16.53
N ALA A 137 -13.78 14.62 -16.82
CA ALA A 137 -13.19 14.89 -18.12
C ALA A 137 -12.79 13.54 -18.74
N PRO A 138 -13.00 13.34 -20.05
CA PRO A 138 -12.97 12.01 -20.66
C PRO A 138 -11.54 11.47 -20.68
N ILE A 139 -11.32 10.35 -19.98
CA ILE A 139 -10.05 9.62 -19.95
C ILE A 139 -10.00 8.73 -21.18
N VAL A 140 -9.52 9.27 -22.30
CA VAL A 140 -8.74 8.49 -23.28
C VAL A 140 -7.69 9.43 -23.87
N ARG A 141 -6.42 9.25 -23.49
CA ARG A 141 -5.29 9.48 -24.39
C ARG A 141 -3.98 8.97 -23.79
N ASN A 142 -3.36 8.08 -24.57
CA ASN A 142 -1.94 7.78 -24.64
C ASN A 142 -1.36 6.77 -23.65
N LEU A 143 -1.63 5.48 -23.90
CA LEU A 143 -0.64 4.40 -23.73
C LEU A 143 -0.70 3.39 -24.90
N ALA A 144 -0.83 3.91 -26.13
CA ALA A 144 -0.65 3.13 -27.35
C ALA A 144 0.59 3.64 -28.10
N THR A 145 1.75 3.13 -27.72
CA THR A 145 2.86 2.95 -28.65
C THR A 145 3.17 1.45 -28.65
N ALA A 146 2.63 0.78 -29.66
CA ALA A 146 2.95 -0.61 -30.00
C ALA A 146 4.44 -0.70 -30.40
N PRO A 147 5.09 -1.86 -30.23
CA PRO A 147 6.41 -2.09 -30.80
C PRO A 147 6.27 -2.20 -32.34
N SER A 148 7.07 -1.40 -33.06
CA SER A 148 7.28 -1.60 -34.50
C SER A 148 8.01 -2.92 -34.73
N ALA A 149 7.62 -3.57 -35.83
CA ALA A 149 8.15 -4.84 -36.34
C ALA A 149 9.67 -4.86 -36.52
#